data_AF-A0A945U1P6-F1
#
_entry.id   AF-A0A945U1P6-F1
#
_cell.length_a   1.000
_cell.length_b   1.000
_cell.length_c   1.000
_cell.angle_alpha   90.00
_cell.angle_beta   90.00
_cell.angle_gamma   90.00
#
_symmetry.space_group_name_H-M   'P 1'
#
loop_
_entity.id
_entity.type
_entity.pdbx_description
1 polymer ?
#
loop_
_entity_poly.entity_id
_entity_poly.type
_entity_poly.pdbx_seq_one_letter_code
_entity_poly.pdbx_strand_id
1 'polypeptide(L)'
;MPGGKERELRRRISSVQSTKKITRAMELIAATRVVKAMQRADASRPYARQITSVIENLAAGGAEVDHPLLREAEKVKKVGFIVMAGDRGLAGAYNSNPIRAAERQIMAHQTEGHDYSLFCVGKKPSAYYRFRNYRVDHAYQGFSAAPSYEDARQIAQDVADAFISGEVDEVELIYTEFISMGTQRISVRRFLPLEDTAVMAEQGGGSAEVASSFEFEPSPEAVLEALLPRYVEARLFGALLDCAASEHANRQRAMKSATDNADELITKLSREMNSARQASITTEIMEIVSGAEALGSGDEKIDLAALLHDATPEPANAGAAASAPTAAATAVVEDYPSED
;
A
#
# COMPACT_ATOMS: atom_id res chain seq x y z
N MET A 1 44.89 -8.25 15.94
CA MET A 1 43.45 -8.20 16.36
C MET A 1 42.72 -7.44 15.27
N PRO A 2 41.46 -7.75 14.89
CA PRO A 2 40.80 -7.04 13.79
C PRO A 2 40.81 -5.53 14.05
N GLY A 3 41.34 -4.77 13.10
CA GLY A 3 41.46 -3.31 13.21
C GLY A 3 40.11 -2.66 13.50
N GLY A 4 40.12 -1.49 14.17
CA GLY A 4 38.89 -0.81 14.59
C GLY A 4 37.85 -0.61 13.47
N LYS A 5 38.33 -0.35 12.24
CA LYS A 5 37.50 -0.25 11.03
C LYS A 5 36.82 -1.58 10.64
N GLU A 6 37.51 -2.72 10.75
CA GLU A 6 36.93 -4.02 10.45
C GLU A 6 35.80 -4.37 11.44
N ARG A 7 36.01 -4.10 12.74
CA ARG A 7 34.99 -4.32 13.77
C ARG A 7 33.74 -3.47 13.52
N GLU A 8 33.92 -2.20 13.15
CA GLU A 8 32.80 -1.31 12.84
C GLU A 8 32.01 -1.79 11.61
N LEU A 9 32.71 -2.16 10.52
CA LEU A 9 32.08 -2.67 9.30
C LEU A 9 31.33 -3.99 9.57
N ARG A 10 31.93 -4.92 10.32
CA ARG A 10 31.26 -6.16 10.73
C ARG A 10 29.98 -5.89 11.53
N ARG A 11 30.00 -4.90 12.44
CA ARG A 11 28.81 -4.49 13.20
C ARG A 11 27.72 -3.92 12.29
N ARG A 12 28.09 -3.07 11.34
CA ARG A 12 27.15 -2.49 10.36
C ARG A 12 26.52 -3.58 9.48
N ILE A 13 27.32 -4.52 8.97
CA ILE A 13 26.83 -5.66 8.18
C ILE A 13 25.79 -6.46 8.97
N SER A 14 26.11 -6.82 10.22
CA SER A 14 25.19 -7.58 11.08
C SER A 14 23.88 -6.84 11.33
N SER A 15 23.94 -5.51 11.55
CA SER A 15 22.75 -4.68 11.71
C SER A 15 21.87 -4.67 10.45
N VAL A 16 22.47 -4.48 9.27
CA VAL A 16 21.74 -4.47 7.99
C VAL A 16 21.15 -5.84 7.67
N GLN A 17 21.87 -6.93 7.98
CA GLN A 17 21.35 -8.31 7.84
C GLN A 17 20.11 -8.55 8.71
N SER A 18 20.11 -8.05 9.95
CA SER A 18 18.92 -8.13 10.82
C SER A 18 17.75 -7.35 10.24
N THR A 19 17.98 -6.13 9.74
CA THR A 19 16.95 -5.34 9.05
C THR A 19 16.41 -6.06 7.82
N LYS A 20 17.27 -6.65 6.98
CA LYS A 20 16.88 -7.44 5.80
C LYS A 20 15.94 -8.59 6.17
N LYS A 21 16.23 -9.33 7.24
CA LYS A 21 15.37 -10.44 7.71
C LYS A 21 13.98 -9.92 8.09
N ILE A 22 13.93 -8.78 8.78
CA ILE A 22 12.66 -8.15 9.18
C ILE A 22 11.87 -7.70 7.95
N THR A 23 12.49 -6.97 7.02
CA THR A 23 11.80 -6.49 5.82
C THR A 23 11.33 -7.65 4.95
N ARG A 24 12.12 -8.72 4.81
CA ARG A 24 11.73 -9.93 4.08
C ARG A 24 10.53 -10.62 4.73
N ALA A 25 10.49 -10.73 6.05
CA ALA A 25 9.34 -11.28 6.76
C ALA A 25 8.09 -10.41 6.55
N MET A 26 8.23 -9.08 6.65
CA MET A 26 7.13 -8.14 6.42
C MET A 26 6.61 -8.17 4.97
N GLU A 27 7.50 -8.35 3.99
CA GLU A 27 7.15 -8.55 2.57
C GLU A 27 6.23 -9.76 2.41
N LEU A 28 6.62 -10.92 2.97
CA LEU A 28 5.84 -12.15 2.90
C LEU A 28 4.49 -12.03 3.61
N ILE A 29 4.47 -11.42 4.80
CA ILE A 29 3.23 -11.17 5.54
C ILE A 29 2.29 -10.27 4.73
N ALA A 30 2.82 -9.20 4.13
CA ALA A 30 2.04 -8.30 3.30
C ALA A 30 1.49 -9.03 2.07
N ALA A 31 2.29 -9.86 1.38
CA ALA A 31 1.85 -10.66 0.24
C ALA A 31 0.63 -11.53 0.57
N THR A 32 0.64 -12.21 1.72
CA THR A 32 -0.53 -13.00 2.17
C THR A 32 -1.74 -12.11 2.48
N ARG A 33 -1.53 -10.94 3.08
CA ARG A 33 -2.61 -10.01 3.45
C ARG A 33 -3.26 -9.34 2.25
N VAL A 34 -2.49 -9.04 1.20
CA VAL A 34 -3.01 -8.56 -0.08
C VAL A 34 -4.05 -9.54 -0.62
N VAL A 35 -3.71 -10.83 -0.74
CA VAL A 35 -4.61 -11.85 -1.29
C VAL A 35 -5.90 -11.92 -0.49
N LYS A 36 -5.80 -11.91 0.85
CA LYS A 36 -6.98 -11.87 1.72
C LYS A 36 -7.81 -10.60 1.53
N ALA A 37 -7.19 -9.44 1.40
CA ALA A 37 -7.91 -8.18 1.16
C ALA A 37 -8.62 -8.19 -0.19
N MET A 38 -7.99 -8.69 -1.25
CA MET A 38 -8.61 -8.86 -2.57
C MET A 38 -9.80 -9.79 -2.51
N GLN A 39 -9.68 -10.96 -1.86
CA GLN A 39 -10.80 -11.89 -1.68
C GLN A 39 -11.99 -11.23 -0.95
N ARG A 40 -11.72 -10.38 0.04
CA ARG A 40 -12.77 -9.64 0.75
C ARG A 40 -13.42 -8.57 -0.13
N ALA A 41 -12.64 -7.85 -0.93
CA ALA A 41 -13.15 -6.90 -1.92
C ALA A 41 -14.01 -7.61 -2.98
N ASP A 42 -13.55 -8.76 -3.48
CA ASP A 42 -14.31 -9.56 -4.44
C ASP A 42 -15.59 -10.12 -3.82
N ALA A 43 -15.57 -10.52 -2.55
CA ALA A 43 -16.75 -11.00 -1.84
C ALA A 43 -17.78 -9.88 -1.54
N SER A 44 -17.38 -8.61 -1.46
CA SER A 44 -18.31 -7.50 -1.24
C SER A 44 -18.94 -6.98 -2.54
N ARG A 45 -18.30 -7.20 -3.69
CA ARG A 45 -18.76 -6.73 -5.01
C ARG A 45 -20.19 -7.19 -5.37
N PRO A 46 -20.61 -8.45 -5.15
CA PRO A 46 -21.97 -8.88 -5.47
C PRO A 46 -23.04 -8.05 -4.77
N TYR A 47 -22.85 -7.77 -3.46
CA TYR A 47 -23.79 -6.95 -2.70
C TYR A 47 -23.84 -5.51 -3.25
N ALA A 48 -22.67 -4.90 -3.45
CA ALA A 48 -22.57 -3.54 -3.99
C ALA A 48 -23.20 -3.43 -5.39
N ARG A 49 -22.98 -4.40 -6.29
CA ARG A 49 -23.61 -4.41 -7.62
C ARG A 49 -25.12 -4.58 -7.54
N GLN A 50 -25.60 -5.47 -6.67
CA GLN A 50 -27.02 -5.73 -6.55
C GLN A 50 -27.78 -4.52 -6.00
N ILE A 51 -27.26 -3.87 -4.96
CA ILE A 51 -27.90 -2.68 -4.40
C ILE A 51 -27.90 -1.52 -5.41
N THR A 52 -26.80 -1.29 -6.12
CA THR A 52 -26.75 -0.30 -7.20
C THR A 52 -27.77 -0.61 -8.28
N SER A 53 -27.81 -1.86 -8.77
CA SER A 53 -28.73 -2.27 -9.83
C SER A 53 -30.20 -2.12 -9.41
N VAL A 54 -30.56 -2.45 -8.17
CA VAL A 54 -31.93 -2.25 -7.67
C VAL A 54 -32.30 -0.77 -7.62
N ILE A 55 -31.38 0.10 -7.19
CA ILE A 55 -31.60 1.55 -7.16
C ILE A 55 -31.73 2.11 -8.59
N GLU A 56 -30.83 1.72 -9.50
CA GLU A 56 -30.89 2.13 -10.92
C GLU A 56 -32.19 1.66 -11.59
N ASN A 57 -32.64 0.44 -11.32
CA ASN A 57 -33.90 -0.08 -11.85
C ASN A 57 -35.11 0.68 -11.26
N LEU A 58 -35.13 0.94 -9.95
CA LEU A 58 -36.19 1.72 -9.31
C LEU A 58 -36.28 3.14 -9.90
N ALA A 59 -35.13 3.80 -10.06
CA ALA A 59 -35.04 5.11 -10.69
C ALA A 59 -35.53 5.07 -12.16
N ALA A 60 -35.09 4.09 -12.95
CA ALA A 60 -35.54 3.90 -14.34
C ALA A 60 -37.03 3.55 -14.45
N GLY A 61 -37.61 2.93 -13.41
CA GLY A 61 -39.05 2.68 -13.28
C GLY A 61 -39.87 3.91 -12.92
N GLY A 62 -39.24 5.08 -12.74
CA GLY A 62 -39.91 6.34 -12.39
C GLY A 62 -40.14 6.54 -10.89
N ALA A 63 -39.49 5.75 -10.03
CA ALA A 63 -39.54 6.01 -8.59
C ALA A 63 -38.73 7.27 -8.27
N GLU A 64 -39.43 8.32 -7.85
CA GLU A 64 -38.83 9.57 -7.38
C GLU A 64 -38.98 9.66 -5.86
N VAL A 65 -37.91 10.03 -5.16
CA VAL A 65 -37.92 10.23 -3.71
C VAL A 65 -37.23 11.55 -3.38
N ASP A 66 -37.90 12.39 -2.61
CA ASP A 66 -37.28 13.54 -1.96
C ASP A 66 -36.50 13.07 -0.72
N HIS A 67 -35.32 12.49 -0.96
CA HIS A 67 -34.43 12.03 0.11
C HIS A 67 -33.39 13.10 0.43
N PRO A 68 -33.12 13.40 1.71
CA PRO A 68 -32.07 14.34 2.10
C PRO A 68 -30.72 14.07 1.43
N LEU A 69 -30.29 12.80 1.34
CA LEU A 69 -29.02 12.40 0.68
C LEU A 69 -28.93 12.66 -0.83
N LEU A 70 -30.05 12.93 -1.52
CA LEU A 70 -30.09 13.28 -2.94
C LEU A 70 -30.10 14.81 -3.15
N ARG A 71 -30.40 15.58 -2.10
CA ARG A 71 -30.64 17.01 -2.22
C ARG A 71 -29.34 17.78 -2.41
N GLU A 72 -29.23 18.49 -3.52
CA GLU A 72 -28.14 19.45 -3.72
C GLU A 72 -28.40 20.75 -2.93
N ALA A 73 -27.36 21.29 -2.32
CA ALA A 73 -27.44 22.57 -1.62
C ALA A 73 -27.47 23.73 -2.62
N GLU A 74 -28.38 24.69 -2.44
CA GLU A 74 -28.44 25.91 -3.29
C GLU A 74 -27.13 26.70 -3.27
N LYS A 75 -26.40 26.64 -2.15
CA LYS A 75 -25.07 27.23 -2.01
C LYS A 75 -24.23 26.42 -1.04
N VAL A 76 -23.10 25.91 -1.53
CA VAL A 76 -22.09 25.22 -0.72
C VAL A 76 -21.40 26.24 0.18
N LYS A 77 -21.47 26.02 1.50
CA LYS A 77 -20.76 26.81 2.53
C LYS A 77 -19.69 25.99 3.22
N LYS A 78 -19.93 24.69 3.43
CA LYS A 78 -18.99 23.81 4.12
C LYS A 78 -18.91 22.44 3.44
N VAL A 79 -17.70 21.98 3.14
CA VAL A 79 -17.45 20.69 2.48
C VAL A 79 -16.86 19.68 3.46
N GLY A 80 -17.44 18.49 3.53
CA GLY A 80 -16.92 17.35 4.27
C GLY A 80 -15.88 16.57 3.46
N PHE A 81 -14.76 16.20 4.06
CA PHE A 81 -13.72 15.41 3.42
C PHE A 81 -13.48 14.12 4.19
N ILE A 82 -13.86 12.99 3.59
CA ILE A 82 -13.52 11.65 4.09
C ILE A 82 -12.14 11.28 3.55
N VAL A 83 -11.14 11.28 4.41
CA VAL A 83 -9.75 10.99 4.03
C VAL A 83 -9.34 9.62 4.55
N MET A 84 -9.20 8.66 3.64
CA MET A 84 -8.81 7.29 3.97
C MET A 84 -7.31 7.06 3.77
N ALA A 85 -6.63 6.63 4.83
CA ALA A 85 -5.25 6.17 4.80
C ALA A 85 -4.98 5.16 5.93
N GLY A 86 -3.75 4.66 6.01
CA GLY A 86 -3.41 3.56 6.90
C GLY A 86 -3.22 3.99 8.36
N ASP A 87 -3.42 3.05 9.27
CA ASP A 87 -3.00 3.19 10.67
C ASP A 87 -1.49 3.06 10.84
N ARG A 88 -0.87 2.25 9.96
CA ARG A 88 0.54 1.85 10.04
C ARG A 88 1.37 2.49 8.92
N GLY A 89 2.67 2.64 9.20
CA GLY A 89 3.66 3.09 8.22
C GLY A 89 4.18 1.94 7.33
N LEU A 90 5.37 2.17 6.77
CA LEU A 90 6.12 1.17 5.97
C LEU A 90 5.35 0.67 4.74
N ALA A 91 4.52 1.53 4.14
CA ALA A 91 3.74 1.26 2.94
C ALA A 91 4.11 2.23 1.79
N GLY A 92 5.39 2.62 1.70
CA GLY A 92 5.86 3.59 0.71
C GLY A 92 5.04 4.88 0.73
N ALA A 93 4.62 5.34 -0.45
CA ALA A 93 3.85 6.58 -0.63
C ALA A 93 2.34 6.44 -0.33
N TYR A 94 1.86 5.25 0.07
CA TYR A 94 0.44 4.97 0.25
C TYR A 94 -0.26 5.99 1.16
N ASN A 95 0.32 6.31 2.32
CA ASN A 95 -0.32 7.26 3.25
C ASN A 95 -0.20 8.71 2.78
N SER A 96 0.96 9.09 2.22
CA SER A 96 1.22 10.48 1.85
C SER A 96 0.37 10.95 0.66
N ASN A 97 0.05 10.05 -0.25
CA ASN A 97 -0.67 10.39 -1.48
C ASN A 97 -2.12 10.88 -1.24
N PRO A 98 -3.01 10.11 -0.56
CA PRO A 98 -4.37 10.56 -0.27
C PRO A 98 -4.38 11.76 0.69
N ILE A 99 -3.46 11.81 1.66
CA ILE A 99 -3.32 12.96 2.58
C ILE A 99 -3.01 14.25 1.80
N ARG A 100 -2.03 14.23 0.89
CA ARG A 100 -1.70 15.41 0.07
C ARG A 100 -2.78 15.73 -0.95
N ALA A 101 -3.50 14.74 -1.46
CA ALA A 101 -4.63 14.97 -2.36
C ALA A 101 -5.76 15.70 -1.65
N ALA A 102 -6.13 15.25 -0.45
CA ALA A 102 -7.13 15.92 0.36
C ALA A 102 -6.68 17.31 0.84
N GLU A 103 -5.42 17.50 1.27
CA GLU A 103 -4.89 18.84 1.61
C GLU A 103 -5.06 19.81 0.44
N ARG A 104 -4.82 19.37 -0.81
CA ARG A 104 -5.04 20.21 -2.01
C ARG A 104 -6.52 20.54 -2.23
N GLN A 105 -7.43 19.60 -2.03
CA GLN A 105 -8.87 19.86 -2.18
C GLN A 105 -9.40 20.82 -1.11
N ILE A 106 -8.98 20.62 0.14
CA ILE A 106 -9.33 21.52 1.25
C ILE A 106 -8.85 22.94 0.93
N MET A 107 -7.59 23.11 0.48
CA MET A 107 -7.07 24.42 0.10
C MET A 107 -7.82 25.07 -1.06
N ALA A 108 -8.23 24.29 -2.06
CA ALA A 108 -9.00 24.79 -3.21
C ALA A 108 -10.35 25.36 -2.74
N HIS A 109 -11.13 24.59 -1.97
CA HIS A 109 -12.41 25.04 -1.44
C HIS A 109 -12.30 26.20 -0.45
N GLN A 110 -11.25 26.24 0.38
CA GLN A 110 -11.00 27.38 1.25
C GLN A 110 -10.71 28.67 0.47
N THR A 111 -10.06 28.56 -0.70
CA THR A 111 -9.81 29.72 -1.58
C THR A 111 -11.11 30.26 -2.19
N GLU A 112 -12.09 29.38 -2.41
CA GLU A 112 -13.45 29.73 -2.83
C GLU A 112 -14.32 30.28 -1.68
N GLY A 113 -13.81 30.25 -0.44
CA GLY A 113 -14.49 30.76 0.75
C GLY A 113 -15.36 29.74 1.48
N HIS A 114 -15.24 28.45 1.15
CA HIS A 114 -15.95 27.38 1.84
C HIS A 114 -15.19 26.94 3.10
N ASP A 115 -15.91 26.64 4.19
CA ASP A 115 -15.35 25.96 5.36
C ASP A 115 -15.19 24.45 5.08
N TYR A 116 -14.50 23.73 5.96
CA TYR A 116 -14.27 22.29 5.81
C TYR A 116 -14.64 21.50 7.07
N SER A 117 -15.03 20.24 6.89
CA SER A 117 -15.10 19.22 7.96
C SER A 117 -14.22 18.03 7.59
N LEU A 118 -13.39 17.55 8.51
CA LEU A 118 -12.48 16.44 8.25
C LEU A 118 -12.91 15.15 8.96
N PHE A 119 -13.20 14.13 8.16
CA PHE A 119 -13.46 12.75 8.59
C PHE A 119 -12.23 11.89 8.29
N CYS A 120 -11.33 11.77 9.26
CA CYS A 120 -10.08 11.02 9.08
C CYS A 120 -10.28 9.54 9.36
N VAL A 121 -10.10 8.70 8.35
CA VAL A 121 -10.07 7.24 8.51
C VAL A 121 -8.62 6.75 8.48
N GLY A 122 -8.15 6.30 9.63
CA GLY A 122 -6.79 5.88 9.92
C GLY A 122 -6.03 6.84 10.84
N LYS A 123 -5.04 6.29 11.54
CA LYS A 123 -4.16 7.07 12.42
C LYS A 123 -3.25 8.07 11.68
N LYS A 124 -2.77 7.73 10.47
CA LYS A 124 -1.86 8.60 9.70
C LYS A 124 -2.49 9.94 9.25
N PRO A 125 -3.69 10.00 8.66
CA PRO A 125 -4.30 11.27 8.27
C PRO A 125 -4.60 12.11 9.52
N SER A 126 -5.21 11.52 10.55
CA SER A 126 -5.50 12.20 11.82
C SER A 126 -4.27 12.87 12.43
N ALA A 127 -3.14 12.15 12.49
CA ALA A 127 -1.89 12.67 13.04
C ALA A 127 -1.29 13.79 12.17
N TYR A 128 -1.36 13.66 10.84
CA TYR A 128 -0.84 14.66 9.91
C TYR A 128 -1.60 15.98 10.02
N TYR A 129 -2.93 15.94 9.92
CA TYR A 129 -3.75 17.15 9.93
C TYR A 129 -3.67 17.90 11.25
N ARG A 130 -3.68 17.19 12.39
CA ARG A 130 -3.47 17.80 13.70
C ARG A 130 -2.10 18.47 13.83
N PHE A 131 -1.03 17.81 13.35
CA PHE A 131 0.31 18.42 13.34
C PHE A 131 0.38 19.69 12.48
N ARG A 132 -0.41 19.74 11.42
CA ARG A 132 -0.52 20.88 10.50
C ARG A 132 -1.55 21.93 10.97
N ASN A 133 -2.11 21.78 12.17
CA ASN A 133 -3.12 22.66 12.77
C ASN A 133 -4.45 22.74 11.99
N TYR A 134 -4.82 21.69 11.26
CA TYR A 134 -6.18 21.55 10.72
C TYR A 134 -7.14 21.06 11.81
N ARG A 135 -8.40 21.49 11.73
CA ARG A 135 -9.49 20.97 12.57
C ARG A 135 -9.83 19.56 12.08
N VAL A 136 -9.73 18.57 12.96
CA VAL A 136 -10.14 17.19 12.68
C VAL A 136 -11.39 16.90 13.50
N ASP A 137 -12.53 16.83 12.83
CA ASP A 137 -13.85 16.70 13.44
C ASP A 137 -14.11 15.23 13.85
N HIS A 138 -13.83 14.28 12.95
CA HIS A 138 -13.98 12.85 13.22
C HIS A 138 -12.68 12.09 12.93
N ALA A 139 -12.35 11.10 13.77
CA ALA A 139 -11.16 10.27 13.62
C ALA A 139 -11.46 8.81 13.96
N TYR A 140 -11.31 7.93 12.96
CA TYR A 140 -11.53 6.49 13.08
C TYR A 140 -10.20 5.76 12.93
N GLN A 141 -9.89 4.81 13.80
CA GLN A 141 -8.55 4.19 13.84
C GLN A 141 -8.62 2.72 14.26
N GLY A 142 -7.61 1.95 13.86
CA GLY A 142 -7.38 0.58 14.35
C GLY A 142 -7.84 -0.53 13.42
N PHE A 143 -8.54 -0.20 12.34
CA PHE A 143 -9.12 -1.17 11.41
C PHE A 143 -8.65 -1.00 9.96
N SER A 144 -7.79 -0.04 9.60
CA SER A 144 -7.45 0.27 8.19
C SER A 144 -6.95 -0.94 7.40
N ALA A 145 -6.24 -1.85 8.07
CA ALA A 145 -5.65 -3.04 7.47
C ALA A 145 -6.66 -4.17 7.23
N ALA A 146 -7.82 -4.15 7.89
CA ALA A 146 -8.84 -5.19 7.83
C ALA A 146 -10.24 -4.65 8.22
N PRO A 147 -10.77 -3.66 7.47
CA PRO A 147 -12.03 -2.98 7.82
C PRO A 147 -13.20 -3.94 7.81
N SER A 148 -14.15 -3.79 8.72
CA SER A 148 -15.42 -4.51 8.79
C SER A 148 -16.55 -3.68 8.17
N TYR A 149 -17.70 -4.32 7.94
CA TYR A 149 -18.90 -3.59 7.50
C TYR A 149 -19.37 -2.60 8.56
N GLU A 150 -19.26 -2.96 9.86
CA GLU A 150 -19.69 -2.08 10.94
C GLU A 150 -18.83 -0.81 11.02
N ASP A 151 -17.53 -0.90 10.71
CA ASP A 151 -16.67 0.29 10.61
C ASP A 151 -17.17 1.24 9.51
N ALA A 152 -17.56 0.68 8.35
CA ALA A 152 -18.11 1.46 7.24
C ALA A 152 -19.46 2.07 7.61
N ARG A 153 -20.33 1.29 8.26
CA ARG A 153 -21.64 1.73 8.71
C ARG A 153 -21.55 2.90 9.67
N GLN A 154 -20.67 2.82 10.67
CA GLN A 154 -20.46 3.90 11.63
C GLN A 154 -20.02 5.20 10.93
N ILE A 155 -19.02 5.13 10.05
CA ILE A 155 -18.54 6.32 9.33
C ILE A 155 -19.62 6.88 8.41
N ALA A 156 -20.34 6.01 7.69
CA ALA A 156 -21.40 6.42 6.78
C ALA A 156 -22.54 7.12 7.51
N GLN A 157 -22.91 6.66 8.71
CA GLN A 157 -23.91 7.28 9.57
C GLN A 157 -23.47 8.67 10.03
N ASP A 158 -22.28 8.80 10.62
CA ASP A 158 -21.75 10.09 11.07
C ASP A 158 -21.68 11.11 9.93
N VAL A 159 -21.27 10.67 8.73
CA VAL A 159 -21.23 11.51 7.53
C VAL A 159 -22.63 11.88 7.05
N ALA A 160 -23.55 10.93 7.00
CA ALA A 160 -24.93 11.17 6.60
C ALA A 160 -25.62 12.13 7.57
N ASP A 161 -25.43 11.99 8.88
CA ASP A 161 -26.01 12.86 9.89
C ASP A 161 -25.47 14.30 9.78
N ALA A 162 -24.18 14.47 9.54
CA ALA A 162 -23.58 15.78 9.29
C ALA A 162 -24.15 16.43 8.00
N PHE A 163 -24.40 15.63 6.97
CA PHE A 163 -24.99 16.12 5.71
C PHE A 163 -26.47 16.50 5.88
N ILE A 164 -27.26 15.60 6.47
CA ILE A 164 -28.71 15.78 6.67
C ILE A 164 -29.01 16.95 7.62
N SER A 165 -28.19 17.15 8.64
CA SER A 165 -28.32 18.28 9.56
C SER A 165 -27.90 19.63 8.95
N GLY A 166 -27.31 19.64 7.74
CA GLY A 166 -26.77 20.84 7.10
C GLY A 166 -25.46 21.33 7.72
N GLU A 167 -24.75 20.49 8.48
CA GLU A 167 -23.40 20.82 8.93
C GLU A 167 -22.41 20.82 7.75
N VAL A 168 -22.59 19.93 6.79
CA VAL A 168 -21.86 19.89 5.53
C VAL A 168 -22.84 19.87 4.35
N ASP A 169 -22.55 20.65 3.32
CA ASP A 169 -23.40 20.79 2.14
C ASP A 169 -23.00 19.84 1.00
N GLU A 170 -21.74 19.36 1.03
CA GLU A 170 -21.18 18.40 0.09
C GLU A 170 -20.15 17.53 0.83
N VAL A 171 -19.98 16.28 0.41
CA VAL A 171 -18.97 15.38 0.96
C VAL A 171 -18.14 14.76 -0.15
N GLU A 172 -16.82 14.92 -0.07
CA GLU A 172 -15.86 14.25 -0.93
C GLU A 172 -15.21 13.05 -0.23
N LEU A 173 -15.04 11.95 -0.97
CA LEU A 173 -14.30 10.78 -0.57
C LEU A 173 -12.94 10.73 -1.26
N ILE A 174 -11.87 10.75 -0.45
CA ILE A 174 -10.47 10.70 -0.88
C ILE A 174 -9.85 9.40 -0.39
N TYR A 175 -9.54 8.53 -1.34
CA TYR A 175 -9.07 7.18 -1.05
C TYR A 175 -8.13 6.66 -2.14
N THR A 176 -7.53 5.49 -1.89
CA THR A 176 -6.68 4.82 -2.89
C THR A 176 -7.40 3.62 -3.46
N GLU A 177 -7.78 3.72 -4.74
CA GLU A 177 -8.43 2.65 -5.49
C GLU A 177 -7.42 1.58 -5.89
N PHE A 178 -7.79 0.32 -5.63
CA PHE A 178 -6.99 -0.84 -5.99
C PHE A 178 -7.35 -1.29 -7.42
N ILE A 179 -6.49 -0.99 -8.39
CA ILE A 179 -6.69 -1.44 -9.78
C ILE A 179 -6.01 -2.80 -9.99
N SER A 180 -4.75 -2.92 -9.59
CA SER A 180 -3.99 -4.16 -9.66
C SER A 180 -2.83 -4.15 -8.67
N MET A 181 -2.07 -5.25 -8.59
CA MET A 181 -0.85 -5.28 -7.79
C MET A 181 0.19 -4.25 -8.22
N GLY A 182 0.25 -3.91 -9.50
CA GLY A 182 1.16 -2.91 -10.04
C GLY A 182 0.60 -1.48 -9.95
N THR A 183 -0.72 -1.33 -9.95
CA THR A 183 -1.38 -0.03 -10.13
C THR A 183 -2.36 0.26 -9.02
N GLN A 184 -2.12 1.35 -8.29
CA GLN A 184 -3.06 1.93 -7.34
C GLN A 184 -3.23 3.40 -7.70
N ARG A 185 -4.45 3.92 -7.62
CA ARG A 185 -4.75 5.29 -8.05
C ARG A 185 -5.42 6.05 -6.92
N ILE A 186 -5.01 7.30 -6.71
CA ILE A 186 -5.75 8.19 -5.82
C ILE A 186 -7.02 8.61 -6.52
N SER A 187 -8.14 8.43 -5.83
CA SER A 187 -9.44 8.87 -6.29
C SER A 187 -9.97 9.93 -5.33
N VAL A 188 -10.46 11.02 -5.91
CA VAL A 188 -11.27 12.03 -5.24
C VAL A 188 -12.62 11.95 -5.93
N ARG A 189 -13.66 11.59 -5.20
CA ARG A 189 -15.01 11.42 -5.75
C ARG A 189 -16.01 12.13 -4.84
N ARG A 190 -17.02 12.74 -5.43
CA ARG A 190 -18.21 13.17 -4.69
C ARG A 190 -18.89 11.95 -4.07
N PHE A 191 -19.11 12.01 -2.77
CA PHE A 191 -19.72 10.96 -1.96
C PHE A 191 -21.18 11.29 -1.66
N LEU A 192 -21.43 12.52 -1.19
CA LEU A 192 -22.76 13.10 -1.01
C LEU A 192 -22.77 14.53 -1.59
N PRO A 193 -23.91 15.04 -2.10
CA PRO A 193 -25.14 14.30 -2.36
C PRO A 193 -24.92 13.16 -3.37
N LEU A 194 -25.80 12.15 -3.29
CA LEU A 194 -25.90 11.11 -4.30
C LEU A 194 -26.39 11.72 -5.61
N GLU A 195 -26.13 11.04 -6.74
CA GLU A 195 -26.69 11.46 -8.02
C GLU A 195 -28.21 11.38 -7.98
N ASP A 196 -28.88 12.37 -8.57
CA ASP A 196 -30.34 12.44 -8.65
C ASP A 196 -30.88 11.19 -9.37
N THR A 197 -32.06 10.72 -8.97
CA THR A 197 -32.74 9.57 -9.58
C THR A 197 -32.94 9.74 -11.09
N ALA A 198 -33.17 10.96 -11.59
CA ALA A 198 -33.26 11.22 -13.03
C ALA A 198 -31.92 10.95 -13.75
N VAL A 199 -30.80 11.35 -13.14
CA VAL A 199 -29.46 11.09 -13.67
C VAL A 199 -29.13 9.60 -13.59
N MET A 200 -29.49 8.94 -12.48
CA MET A 200 -29.33 7.49 -12.33
C MET A 200 -30.16 6.70 -13.34
N ALA A 201 -31.35 7.20 -13.72
CA ALA A 201 -32.21 6.57 -14.72
C ALA A 201 -31.68 6.74 -16.16
N GLU A 202 -31.13 7.91 -16.50
CA GLU A 202 -30.60 8.18 -17.84
C GLU A 202 -29.20 7.58 -18.09
N GLN A 203 -28.34 7.61 -17.06
CA GLN A 203 -26.93 7.21 -17.18
C GLN A 203 -26.63 5.83 -16.57
N GLY A 204 -27.53 5.31 -15.73
CA GLY A 204 -27.41 3.98 -15.13
C GLY A 204 -27.64 2.86 -16.14
N GLY A 205 -27.18 1.65 -15.80
CA GLY A 205 -27.42 0.46 -16.62
C GLY A 205 -28.78 -0.20 -16.39
N GLY A 206 -29.69 0.49 -15.69
CA GLY A 206 -30.99 -0.01 -15.28
C GLY A 206 -31.93 -0.25 -16.45
N SER A 207 -32.87 -1.20 -16.29
CA SER A 207 -33.92 -1.48 -17.26
C SER A 207 -35.29 -1.27 -16.64
N ALA A 208 -36.09 -0.39 -17.24
CA ALA A 208 -37.48 -0.17 -16.84
C ALA A 208 -38.34 -1.45 -16.97
N GLU A 209 -38.03 -2.33 -17.93
CA GLU A 209 -38.69 -3.63 -18.07
C GLU A 209 -38.38 -4.55 -16.89
N VAL A 210 -37.12 -4.54 -16.42
CA VAL A 210 -36.70 -5.28 -15.23
C VAL A 210 -37.38 -4.72 -13.98
N ALA A 211 -37.46 -3.39 -13.84
CA ALA A 211 -38.17 -2.75 -12.73
C ALA A 211 -39.66 -3.16 -12.69
N SER A 212 -40.32 -3.20 -13.86
CA SER A 212 -41.73 -3.64 -13.98
C SER A 212 -41.96 -5.14 -13.69
N SER A 213 -40.89 -5.93 -13.64
CA SER A 213 -40.93 -7.36 -13.32
C SER A 213 -40.90 -7.65 -11.81
N PHE A 214 -40.72 -6.62 -10.97
CA PHE A 214 -40.69 -6.75 -9.51
C PHE A 214 -41.94 -6.12 -8.88
N GLU A 215 -42.46 -6.79 -7.86
CA GLU A 215 -43.47 -6.22 -6.97
C GLU A 215 -42.76 -5.62 -5.76
N PHE A 216 -42.99 -4.32 -5.52
CA PHE A 216 -42.36 -3.57 -4.43
C PHE A 216 -43.36 -3.37 -3.29
N GLU A 217 -42.99 -3.81 -2.09
CA GLU A 217 -43.78 -3.64 -0.88
C GLU A 217 -42.99 -2.82 0.16
N PRO A 218 -43.53 -1.71 0.70
CA PRO A 218 -44.89 -1.18 0.52
C PRO A 218 -45.09 -0.32 -0.76
N SER A 219 -44.04 0.31 -1.29
CA SER A 219 -44.04 1.00 -2.59
C SER A 219 -42.62 1.12 -3.14
N PRO A 220 -42.42 1.37 -4.45
CA PRO A 220 -41.10 1.62 -5.03
C PRO A 220 -40.32 2.74 -4.33
N GLU A 221 -41.00 3.84 -4.00
CA GLU A 221 -40.43 5.01 -3.32
C GLU A 221 -39.96 4.65 -1.91
N ALA A 222 -40.79 3.94 -1.14
CA ALA A 222 -40.44 3.52 0.22
C ALA A 222 -39.25 2.54 0.24
N VAL A 223 -39.17 1.66 -0.76
CA VAL A 223 -38.02 0.75 -0.92
C VAL A 223 -36.77 1.55 -1.28
N LEU A 224 -36.87 2.49 -2.23
CA LEU A 224 -35.76 3.35 -2.60
C LEU A 224 -35.25 4.17 -1.40
N GLU A 225 -36.15 4.79 -0.64
CA GLU A 225 -35.85 5.55 0.58
C GLU A 225 -35.05 4.70 1.59
N ALA A 226 -35.47 3.46 1.83
CA ALA A 226 -34.80 2.53 2.74
C ALA A 226 -33.44 2.01 2.21
N LEU A 227 -33.23 2.02 0.89
CA LEU A 227 -32.00 1.52 0.27
C LEU A 227 -30.90 2.57 0.17
N LEU A 228 -31.23 3.88 0.09
CA LEU A 228 -30.23 4.94 -0.05
C LEU A 228 -29.19 4.96 1.08
N PRO A 229 -29.53 4.86 2.37
CA PRO A 229 -28.53 4.77 3.44
C PRO A 229 -27.63 3.54 3.28
N ARG A 230 -28.20 2.39 2.94
CA ARG A 230 -27.46 1.14 2.72
C ARG A 230 -26.52 1.22 1.51
N TYR A 231 -26.90 1.98 0.50
CA TYR A 231 -26.06 2.25 -0.66
C TYR A 231 -24.82 3.07 -0.28
N VAL A 232 -24.99 4.10 0.55
CA VAL A 232 -23.88 4.90 1.11
C VAL A 232 -22.95 4.00 1.93
N GLU A 233 -23.50 3.16 2.82
CA GLU A 233 -22.73 2.18 3.61
C GLU A 233 -21.94 1.21 2.70
N ALA A 234 -22.57 0.67 1.66
CA ALA A 234 -21.95 -0.26 0.72
C ALA A 234 -20.81 0.39 -0.09
N ARG A 235 -21.03 1.62 -0.59
CA ARG A 235 -20.00 2.39 -1.31
C ARG A 235 -18.78 2.64 -0.43
N LEU A 236 -19.01 3.05 0.82
CA LEU A 236 -17.92 3.32 1.76
C LEU A 236 -17.17 2.04 2.12
N PHE A 237 -17.89 0.94 2.35
CA PHE A 237 -17.26 -0.35 2.62
C PHE A 237 -16.39 -0.84 1.46
N GLY A 238 -16.85 -0.68 0.22
CA GLY A 238 -16.05 -0.95 -0.97
C GLY A 238 -14.75 -0.13 -1.00
N ALA A 239 -14.83 1.17 -0.75
CA ALA A 239 -13.66 2.05 -0.71
C ALA A 239 -12.66 1.68 0.41
N LEU A 240 -13.16 1.25 1.57
CA LEU A 240 -12.34 0.75 2.67
C LEU A 240 -11.59 -0.52 2.30
N LEU A 241 -12.25 -1.45 1.60
CA LEU A 241 -11.64 -2.70 1.13
C LEU A 241 -10.56 -2.43 0.06
N ASP A 242 -10.83 -1.52 -0.88
CA ASP A 242 -9.83 -1.06 -1.86
C ASP A 242 -8.63 -0.42 -1.18
N CYS A 243 -8.85 0.39 -0.15
CA CYS A 243 -7.79 0.98 0.66
C CYS A 243 -6.94 -0.10 1.34
N ALA A 244 -7.57 -1.10 1.97
CA ALA A 244 -6.86 -2.17 2.64
C ALA A 244 -6.00 -2.99 1.65
N ALA A 245 -6.56 -3.34 0.48
CA ALA A 245 -5.81 -4.03 -0.57
C ALA A 245 -4.63 -3.18 -1.08
N SER A 246 -4.86 -1.89 -1.34
CA SER A 246 -3.83 -0.94 -1.75
C SER A 246 -2.73 -0.74 -0.69
N GLU A 247 -3.10 -0.68 0.59
CA GLU A 247 -2.17 -0.54 1.71
C GLU A 247 -1.21 -1.74 1.77
N HIS A 248 -1.75 -2.97 1.70
CA HIS A 248 -0.93 -4.18 1.73
C HIS A 248 -0.06 -4.33 0.48
N ALA A 249 -0.56 -3.97 -0.70
CA ALA A 249 0.20 -4.05 -1.95
C ALA A 249 1.39 -3.08 -1.94
N ASN A 250 1.16 -1.84 -1.50
CA ASN A 250 2.23 -0.86 -1.36
C ASN A 250 3.24 -1.24 -0.26
N ARG A 251 2.77 -1.84 0.83
CA ARG A 251 3.65 -2.39 1.88
C ARG A 251 4.52 -3.52 1.36
N GLN A 252 3.95 -4.48 0.64
CA GLN A 252 4.72 -5.56 0.03
C GLN A 252 5.82 -4.99 -0.88
N ARG A 253 5.48 -4.04 -1.76
CA ARG A 253 6.42 -3.40 -2.67
C ARG A 253 7.53 -2.64 -1.92
N ALA A 254 7.16 -1.87 -0.90
CA ALA A 254 8.11 -1.12 -0.08
C ALA A 254 9.08 -2.05 0.68
N MET A 255 8.58 -3.16 1.21
CA MET A 255 9.40 -4.14 1.93
C MET A 255 10.30 -4.95 1.00
N LYS A 256 9.85 -5.27 -0.21
CA LYS A 256 10.68 -5.87 -1.26
C LYS A 256 11.85 -4.94 -1.60
N SER A 257 11.56 -3.68 -1.95
CA SER A 257 12.61 -2.69 -2.25
C SER A 257 13.56 -2.49 -1.06
N ALA A 258 13.06 -2.46 0.17
CA ALA A 258 13.91 -2.36 1.36
C ALA A 258 14.84 -3.58 1.54
N THR A 259 14.36 -4.78 1.18
CA THR A 259 15.16 -6.02 1.23
C THR A 259 16.25 -6.01 0.16
N ASP A 260 15.90 -5.63 -1.07
CA ASP A 260 16.84 -5.53 -2.18
C ASP A 260 17.93 -4.47 -1.87
N ASN A 261 17.54 -3.29 -1.36
CA ASN A 261 18.48 -2.24 -0.94
C ASN A 261 19.41 -2.71 0.19
N ALA A 262 18.91 -3.54 1.12
CA ALA A 262 19.73 -4.10 2.19
C ALA A 262 20.76 -5.09 1.64
N ASP A 263 20.42 -5.86 0.61
CA ASP A 263 21.36 -6.78 -0.07
C ASP A 263 22.49 -6.05 -0.80
N GLU A 264 22.15 -4.99 -1.51
CA GLU A 264 23.15 -4.12 -2.14
C GLU A 264 24.09 -3.51 -1.11
N LEU A 265 23.55 -3.03 0.01
CA LEU A 265 24.34 -2.43 1.08
C LEU A 265 25.25 -3.45 1.77
N ILE A 266 24.76 -4.67 2.03
CA ILE A 266 25.58 -5.78 2.57
C ILE A 266 26.73 -6.11 1.63
N THR A 267 26.46 -6.18 0.32
CA THR A 267 27.48 -6.47 -0.69
C THR A 267 28.57 -5.40 -0.69
N LYS A 268 28.17 -4.11 -0.65
CA LYS A 268 29.10 -2.98 -0.58
C LYS A 268 29.95 -3.01 0.69
N LEU A 269 29.32 -3.12 1.86
CA LEU A 269 30.01 -3.16 3.14
C LEU A 269 30.96 -4.36 3.26
N SER A 270 30.61 -5.51 2.65
CA SER A 270 31.47 -6.69 2.65
C SER A 270 32.73 -6.49 1.82
N ARG A 271 32.64 -5.81 0.68
CA ARG A 271 33.80 -5.42 -0.14
C ARG A 271 34.71 -4.46 0.63
N GLU A 272 34.13 -3.43 1.27
CA GLU A 272 34.87 -2.49 2.11
C GLU A 272 35.56 -3.19 3.30
N MET A 273 34.88 -4.13 3.96
CA MET A 273 35.44 -4.90 5.07
C MET A 273 36.61 -5.77 4.62
N ASN A 274 36.50 -6.45 3.48
CA ASN A 274 37.58 -7.28 2.95
C ASN A 274 38.80 -6.43 2.58
N SER A 275 38.61 -5.25 1.99
CA SER A 275 39.68 -4.30 1.69
C SER A 275 40.35 -3.78 2.97
N ALA A 276 39.57 -3.40 3.98
CA ALA A 276 40.11 -2.97 5.28
C ALA A 276 40.88 -4.09 5.99
N ARG A 277 40.40 -5.33 5.90
CA ARG A 277 41.08 -6.51 6.44
C ARG A 277 42.42 -6.72 5.74
N GLN A 278 42.46 -6.66 4.40
CA GLN A 278 43.70 -6.78 3.63
C GLN A 278 44.70 -5.70 4.03
N ALA A 279 44.27 -4.43 4.11
CA ALA A 279 45.13 -3.34 4.55
C ALA A 279 45.68 -3.57 5.97
N SER A 280 44.84 -4.05 6.91
CA SER A 280 45.27 -4.37 8.27
C SER A 280 46.32 -5.49 8.29
N ILE A 281 46.13 -6.56 7.51
CA ILE A 281 47.09 -7.66 7.39
C ILE A 281 48.41 -7.14 6.81
N THR A 282 48.36 -6.33 5.74
CA THR A 282 49.56 -5.73 5.16
C THR A 282 50.30 -4.86 6.17
N THR A 283 49.60 -4.03 6.95
CA THR A 283 50.22 -3.23 8.01
C THR A 283 50.85 -4.10 9.10
N GLU A 284 50.14 -5.12 9.60
CA GLU A 284 50.68 -6.06 10.59
C GLU A 284 51.95 -6.76 10.06
N ILE A 285 51.98 -7.20 8.80
CA ILE A 285 53.16 -7.81 8.18
C ILE A 285 54.32 -6.80 8.07
N MET A 286 54.05 -5.57 7.61
CA MET A 286 55.07 -4.53 7.49
C MET A 286 55.66 -4.12 8.86
N GLU A 287 54.85 -4.09 9.91
CA GLU A 287 55.30 -3.84 11.29
C GLU A 287 56.18 -4.99 11.81
N ILE A 288 55.85 -6.25 11.51
CA ILE A 288 56.66 -7.42 11.89
C ILE A 288 58.01 -7.40 11.17
N VAL A 289 58.01 -7.19 9.84
CA VAL A 289 59.24 -7.17 9.04
C VAL A 289 60.15 -6.02 9.47
N SER A 290 59.62 -4.80 9.62
CA SER A 290 60.41 -3.65 10.07
C SER A 290 60.92 -3.81 11.51
N GLY A 291 60.14 -4.43 12.41
CA GLY A 291 60.58 -4.76 13.76
C GLY A 291 61.68 -5.81 13.80
N ALA A 292 61.59 -6.85 12.95
CA ALA A 292 62.61 -7.88 12.81
C ALA A 292 63.91 -7.32 12.23
N GLU A 293 63.84 -6.46 11.20
CA GLU A 293 65.00 -5.75 10.65
C GLU A 293 65.64 -4.80 11.68
N ALA A 294 64.83 -4.10 12.49
CA ALA A 294 65.34 -3.20 13.53
C ALA A 294 66.05 -3.94 14.68
N LEU A 295 65.69 -5.20 14.95
CA LEU A 295 66.37 -6.09 15.90
C LEU A 295 67.58 -6.79 15.25
N GLY A 296 67.59 -6.89 13.92
CA GLY A 296 68.62 -7.52 13.10
C GLY A 296 69.76 -6.58 12.74
N SER A 297 70.62 -6.31 13.72
CA SER A 297 71.99 -5.88 13.44
C SER A 297 72.96 -7.03 13.74
N GLY A 298 73.21 -7.86 12.73
CA GLY A 298 74.33 -8.81 12.67
C GLY A 298 74.06 -10.08 11.86
N ASP A 299 74.14 -9.98 10.52
CA ASP A 299 74.30 -11.05 9.53
C ASP A 299 73.30 -12.22 9.53
N GLU A 300 72.25 -12.11 8.70
CA GLU A 300 71.84 -13.18 7.78
C GLU A 300 70.88 -12.61 6.72
N LYS A 301 71.21 -12.74 5.43
CA LYS A 301 70.37 -12.27 4.32
C LYS A 301 69.13 -13.17 4.20
N ILE A 302 67.99 -12.67 4.65
CA ILE A 302 66.68 -13.30 4.40
C ILE A 302 66.24 -12.91 2.97
N ASP A 303 66.02 -13.91 2.12
CA ASP A 303 65.58 -13.72 0.73
C ASP A 303 64.09 -13.33 0.68
N LEU A 304 63.85 -12.02 0.62
CA LEU A 304 62.53 -11.39 0.63
C LEU A 304 61.63 -11.83 -0.55
N ALA A 305 62.23 -12.35 -1.64
CA ALA A 305 61.49 -12.80 -2.82
C ALA A 305 60.74 -14.13 -2.61
N ALA A 306 61.24 -15.00 -1.73
CA ALA A 306 60.63 -16.31 -1.48
C ALA A 306 59.37 -16.23 -0.60
N LEU A 307 59.30 -15.26 0.32
CA LEU A 307 58.19 -15.08 1.25
C LEU A 307 56.94 -14.43 0.62
N LEU A 308 57.12 -13.62 -0.43
CA LEU A 308 56.01 -12.92 -1.09
C LEU A 308 55.27 -13.78 -2.13
N HIS A 309 55.88 -14.87 -2.61
CA HIS A 309 55.24 -15.76 -3.60
C HIS A 309 54.16 -16.66 -2.98
N ASP A 310 54.24 -16.95 -1.67
CA ASP A 310 53.34 -17.86 -0.95
C ASP A 310 52.08 -17.15 -0.37
N ALA A 311 52.00 -15.82 -0.50
CA ALA A 311 50.92 -14.99 0.05
C ALA A 311 49.80 -14.67 -0.97
N THR A 312 49.83 -15.23 -2.18
CA THR A 312 48.71 -15.16 -3.12
C THR A 312 47.72 -16.28 -2.81
N PRO A 313 46.47 -16.00 -2.40
CA PRO A 313 45.51 -17.06 -2.16
C PRO A 313 45.15 -17.72 -3.49
N GLU A 314 45.25 -19.06 -3.56
CA GLU A 314 44.64 -19.84 -4.62
C GLU A 314 43.14 -19.48 -4.74
N PRO A 315 42.60 -19.39 -5.97
CA PRO A 315 41.17 -19.20 -6.15
C PRO A 315 40.41 -20.34 -5.50
N ALA A 316 39.51 -20.00 -4.57
CA ALA A 316 38.70 -20.95 -3.84
C ALA A 316 37.94 -21.87 -4.81
N ASN A 317 38.21 -23.15 -4.65
CA ASN A 317 37.57 -24.31 -5.26
C ASN A 317 36.06 -24.10 -5.50
N ALA A 318 35.69 -23.81 -6.75
CA ALA A 318 34.33 -23.97 -7.24
C ALA A 318 34.13 -25.44 -7.61
N GLY A 319 33.76 -26.27 -6.63
CA GLY A 319 33.59 -27.70 -6.89
C GLY A 319 33.07 -28.52 -5.72
N ALA A 320 31.77 -28.40 -5.43
CA ALA A 320 30.96 -29.52 -4.91
C ALA A 320 29.46 -29.14 -4.88
N ALA A 321 28.77 -29.32 -6.01
CA ALA A 321 27.33 -29.58 -6.03
C ALA A 321 26.99 -30.60 -7.13
N ALA A 322 26.82 -31.84 -6.70
CA ALA A 322 25.99 -32.90 -7.25
C ALA A 322 26.15 -33.32 -8.74
N SER A 323 26.77 -34.48 -8.90
CA SER A 323 26.59 -35.42 -10.01
C SER A 323 25.20 -36.09 -9.98
N ALA A 324 24.50 -36.10 -11.11
CA ALA A 324 23.57 -37.17 -11.52
C ALA A 324 23.43 -37.19 -13.06
N PRO A 325 23.14 -38.34 -13.69
CA PRO A 325 23.71 -38.70 -14.98
C PRO A 325 22.82 -38.39 -16.20
N THR A 326 23.49 -38.20 -17.32
CA THR A 326 22.93 -38.15 -18.67
C THR A 326 22.41 -39.53 -19.08
N ALA A 327 21.13 -39.62 -19.43
CA ALA A 327 20.58 -40.72 -20.23
C ALA A 327 19.72 -40.12 -21.35
N ALA A 328 20.00 -40.57 -22.57
CA ALA A 328 19.37 -40.15 -23.81
C ALA A 328 17.90 -40.59 -23.89
N ALA A 329 17.06 -39.75 -24.50
CA ALA A 329 15.87 -40.20 -25.24
C ALA A 329 15.38 -39.11 -26.20
N THR A 330 15.54 -39.41 -27.48
CA THR A 330 14.81 -38.93 -28.65
C THR A 330 13.29 -38.92 -28.44
N ALA A 331 12.60 -37.84 -28.79
CA ALA A 331 11.24 -37.86 -29.37
C ALA A 331 10.85 -36.47 -29.89
N VAL A 332 10.64 -36.34 -31.21
CA VAL A 332 9.32 -36.20 -31.87
C VAL A 332 8.74 -34.79 -31.76
N VAL A 333 8.86 -34.07 -32.87
CA VAL A 333 8.01 -32.93 -33.23
C VAL A 333 6.70 -33.53 -33.73
N GLU A 334 5.61 -33.29 -33.00
CA GLU A 334 4.26 -33.56 -33.50
C GLU A 334 3.37 -32.34 -33.27
N ASP A 335 2.67 -32.01 -34.34
CA ASP A 335 1.67 -30.97 -34.53
C ASP A 335 0.61 -30.92 -33.43
N TYR A 336 0.12 -29.71 -33.16
CA TYR A 336 -1.24 -29.52 -32.68
C TYR A 336 -2.08 -28.89 -33.79
N PRO A 337 -3.27 -29.44 -34.08
CA PRO A 337 -4.16 -28.90 -35.10
C PRO A 337 -4.90 -27.67 -34.57
N SER A 338 -5.14 -26.75 -35.50
CA SER A 338 -6.07 -25.64 -35.41
C SER A 338 -7.39 -26.03 -36.09
N GLU A 339 -8.48 -26.13 -35.33
CA GLU A 339 -9.90 -26.06 -35.77
C GLU A 339 -10.69 -25.64 -34.50
N ASP A 340 -11.65 -24.72 -34.44
CA ASP A 340 -12.41 -23.91 -35.41
C ASP A 340 -12.72 -22.53 -34.77
#